data_AF-Q6I672-F1
#
_entry.id   AF-Q6I672-F1
#
_cell.length_a   1.000
_cell.length_b   1.000
_cell.length_c   1.000
_cell.angle_alpha   90.00
_cell.angle_beta   90.00
_cell.angle_gamma   90.00
#
_symmetry.space_group_name_H-M   'P 1'
#
loop_
_entity.id
_entity.type
_entity.pdbx_description
1 polymer ?
#
loop_
_entity_poly.entity_id
_entity_poly.type
_entity_poly.pdbx_seq_one_letter_code
_entity_poly.pdbx_strand_id
1 'polypeptide(L)'
;IIAKGHYTERAAASLLRTIVQIVHTCHSMGVIHRDLKPENFLLLSKDEDSPLKATDFGLSVFYKQGEVFKDIVGSAYYIAPEVLKRRYGPEVDIWSVGVMLYILLCGVPPFWAESEHGIFNAILRGHIDFTSDPWPTISPAAKDLVRKMLNSDPKQRLTA
;
A
#
# COMPACT_ATOMS: atom_id res chain seq x y z
N ILE A 1 14.32 -0.06 2.15
CA ILE A 1 13.34 0.50 3.09
C ILE A 1 13.16 -0.33 4.38
N ILE A 2 13.08 -1.68 4.30
CA ILE A 2 12.78 -2.56 5.47
C ILE A 2 14.01 -2.86 6.38
N ALA A 3 15.22 -2.41 6.02
CA ALA A 3 16.46 -2.79 6.74
C ALA A 3 16.63 -2.22 8.18
N LYS A 4 15.75 -1.32 8.65
CA LYS A 4 15.74 -0.81 10.03
C LYS A 4 14.66 -1.55 10.80
N GLY A 5 15.04 -2.52 11.64
CA GLY A 5 14.15 -3.50 12.28
C GLY A 5 12.88 -2.94 12.94
N HIS A 6 12.91 -1.74 13.54
CA HIS A 6 11.71 -1.04 14.02
C HIS A 6 11.70 0.41 13.55
N TYR A 7 10.68 0.80 12.78
CA TYR A 7 10.41 2.20 12.49
C TYR A 7 9.61 2.82 13.63
N THR A 8 10.03 4.01 14.08
CA THR A 8 9.16 4.84 14.92
C THR A 8 7.97 5.33 14.09
N GLU A 9 6.83 5.62 14.72
CA GLU A 9 5.68 6.20 14.01
C GLU A 9 6.05 7.47 13.24
N ARG A 10 6.94 8.30 13.79
CA ARG A 10 7.45 9.51 13.12
C ARG A 10 8.21 9.17 11.85
N ALA A 11 9.11 8.19 11.89
CA ALA A 11 9.88 7.77 10.72
C ALA A 11 8.97 7.13 9.65
N ALA A 12 8.01 6.30 10.07
CA ALA A 12 7.00 5.72 9.19
C ALA A 12 6.15 6.82 8.53
N ALA A 13 5.70 7.82 9.29
CA ALA A 13 4.92 8.94 8.77
C ALA A 13 5.69 9.80 7.76
N SER A 14 6.97 10.09 8.01
CA SER A 14 7.80 10.84 7.06
C SER A 14 7.98 10.09 5.75
N LEU A 15 8.27 8.78 5.81
CA LEU A 15 8.42 7.95 4.62
C LEU A 15 7.08 7.82 3.85
N LEU A 16 5.99 7.57 4.58
CA LEU A 16 4.65 7.45 4.00
C LEU A 16 4.25 8.74 3.28
N ARG A 17 4.54 9.91 3.86
CA ARG A 17 4.26 11.21 3.23
C ARG A 17 4.90 11.32 1.86
N THR A 18 6.17 10.95 1.74
CA THR A 18 6.88 10.97 0.46
C THR A 18 6.27 9.99 -0.54
N ILE A 19 5.95 8.76 -0.09
CA ILE A 19 5.29 7.75 -0.93
C ILE A 19 3.93 8.25 -1.44
N VAL A 20 3.10 8.79 -0.56
CA VAL A 20 1.77 9.32 -0.92
C VAL A 20 1.89 10.50 -1.88
N GLN A 21 2.87 11.40 -1.72
CA GLN A 21 3.13 12.48 -2.69
C GLN A 21 3.50 11.95 -4.08
N ILE A 22 4.29 10.88 -4.16
CA ILE A 22 4.63 10.23 -5.43
C ILE A 22 3.37 9.63 -6.06
N VAL A 23 2.56 8.90 -5.29
CA VAL A 23 1.29 8.31 -5.77
C VAL A 23 0.30 9.37 -6.20
N HIS A 24 0.16 10.45 -5.44
CA HIS A 24 -0.68 11.61 -5.78
C HIS A 24 -0.26 12.19 -7.13
N THR A 25 1.04 12.37 -7.35
CA THR A 25 1.57 12.85 -8.63
C THR A 25 1.19 11.91 -9.78
N CYS A 26 1.39 10.60 -9.63
CA CYS A 26 0.96 9.61 -10.63
C CYS A 26 -0.54 9.71 -10.92
N HIS A 27 -1.37 9.74 -9.88
CA HIS A 27 -2.83 9.78 -10.03
C HIS A 27 -3.29 11.08 -10.70
N SER A 28 -2.67 12.22 -10.39
CA SER A 28 -2.93 13.51 -11.03
C SER A 28 -2.56 13.55 -12.52
N MET A 29 -1.58 12.74 -12.92
CA MET A 29 -1.15 12.56 -14.31
C MET A 29 -1.95 11.46 -15.04
N GLY A 30 -2.96 10.89 -14.38
CA GLY A 30 -3.77 9.81 -14.95
C GLY A 30 -3.02 8.48 -15.04
N VAL A 31 -2.11 8.18 -14.11
CA VAL A 31 -1.36 6.91 -14.06
C VAL A 31 -1.73 6.11 -12.80
N ILE A 32 -1.98 4.82 -12.96
CA ILE A 32 -2.10 3.85 -11.85
C ILE A 32 -0.84 2.97 -11.86
N HIS A 33 -0.17 2.81 -10.72
CA HIS A 33 1.07 2.04 -10.65
C HIS A 33 0.81 0.53 -10.70
N ARG A 34 -0.18 0.04 -9.95
CA ARG A 34 -0.64 -1.38 -9.85
C ARG A 34 0.33 -2.39 -9.22
N ASP A 35 1.58 -2.02 -8.95
CA ASP A 35 2.55 -2.85 -8.21
C ASP A 35 3.35 -2.06 -7.16
N LEU A 36 2.68 -1.27 -6.33
CA LEU A 36 3.37 -0.55 -5.24
C LEU A 36 3.78 -1.51 -4.13
N LYS A 37 5.08 -1.54 -3.84
CA LYS A 37 5.70 -2.33 -2.77
C LYS A 37 7.04 -1.71 -2.40
N PRO A 38 7.62 -2.01 -1.22
CA PRO A 38 8.87 -1.41 -0.76
C PRO A 38 10.05 -1.55 -1.73
N GLU A 39 10.10 -2.62 -2.51
CA GLU A 39 11.12 -2.90 -3.54
C GLU A 39 11.07 -1.89 -4.69
N ASN A 40 9.88 -1.35 -4.99
CA ASN A 40 9.65 -0.39 -6.06
C ASN A 40 9.86 1.07 -5.61
N PHE A 41 10.43 1.28 -4.42
CA PHE A 41 10.85 2.60 -3.93
C PHE A 41 12.35 2.60 -3.63
N LEU A 42 13.10 3.34 -4.44
CA LEU A 42 14.55 3.42 -4.38
C LEU A 42 15.02 4.80 -3.93
N LEU A 43 16.12 4.83 -3.18
CA LEU A 43 16.87 6.06 -2.90
C LEU A 43 17.85 6.29 -4.06
N LEU A 44 17.93 7.53 -4.54
CA LEU A 44 18.83 7.92 -5.62
C LEU A 44 20.33 7.75 -5.27
N SER A 45 20.68 7.92 -4.00
CA SER A 45 22.03 7.74 -3.46
C SER A 45 21.99 7.12 -2.04
N LYS A 46 23.15 6.94 -1.44
CA LYS A 46 23.30 6.47 -0.04
C LYS A 46 23.27 7.60 0.99
N ASP A 47 23.11 8.85 0.53
CA ASP A 47 23.11 10.02 1.41
C ASP A 47 21.83 10.05 2.25
N GLU A 48 21.90 10.58 3.47
CA GLU A 48 20.75 10.60 4.39
C GLU A 48 19.54 11.36 3.80
N ASP A 49 19.79 12.40 3.00
CA ASP A 49 18.78 13.23 2.34
C ASP A 49 18.45 12.79 0.91
N SER A 50 18.87 11.57 0.53
CA SER A 50 18.63 11.07 -0.83
C SER A 50 17.13 11.03 -1.14
N PRO A 51 16.69 11.56 -2.30
CA PRO A 51 15.29 11.52 -2.67
C PRO A 51 14.82 10.08 -2.92
N LEU A 52 13.61 9.78 -2.44
CA LEU A 52 12.91 8.54 -2.75
C LEU A 52 12.22 8.63 -4.11
N LYS A 53 12.32 7.58 -4.93
CA LYS A 53 11.74 7.50 -6.27
C LYS A 53 10.95 6.20 -6.40
N ALA A 54 9.75 6.28 -6.97
CA ALA A 54 9.06 5.09 -7.46
C ALA A 54 9.72 4.60 -8.75
N THR A 55 9.78 3.28 -8.91
CA THR A 55 10.32 2.60 -10.09
C THR A 55 9.38 1.48 -10.52
N ASP A 56 9.68 0.86 -11.65
CA ASP A 56 8.97 -0.30 -12.20
C ASP A 56 7.49 -0.04 -12.53
N PHE A 57 7.31 0.83 -13.53
CA PHE A 57 6.01 1.10 -14.14
C PHE A 57 5.61 0.04 -15.17
N GLY A 58 6.24 -1.14 -15.17
CA GLY A 58 5.98 -2.20 -16.16
C GLY A 58 4.56 -2.75 -16.13
N LEU A 59 3.90 -2.66 -14.97
CA LEU A 59 2.48 -2.99 -14.80
C LEU A 59 1.59 -1.75 -14.78
N SER A 60 2.10 -0.54 -14.96
CA SER A 60 1.27 0.66 -14.86
C SER A 60 0.36 0.87 -16.07
N VAL A 61 -0.70 1.65 -15.88
CA VAL A 61 -1.65 2.03 -16.94
C VAL A 61 -1.98 3.51 -16.85
N PHE A 62 -2.26 4.10 -18.00
CA PHE A 62 -2.98 5.37 -18.05
C PHE A 62 -4.47 5.12 -17.85
N TYR A 63 -5.15 6.02 -17.16
CA TYR A 63 -6.58 5.94 -16.92
C TYR A 63 -7.27 7.29 -17.09
N LYS A 64 -8.56 7.24 -17.45
CA LYS A 64 -9.49 8.37 -17.30
C LYS A 64 -10.38 8.14 -16.09
N GLN A 65 -10.88 9.22 -15.48
CA GLN A 65 -11.81 9.08 -14.36
C GLN A 65 -13.01 8.20 -14.74
N GLY A 66 -13.31 7.22 -13.89
CA GLY A 66 -14.38 6.25 -14.09
C GLY A 66 -14.01 5.04 -14.95
N GLU A 67 -12.80 4.98 -15.51
CA GLU A 67 -12.29 3.81 -16.22
C GLU A 67 -12.06 2.64 -15.25
N VAL A 68 -12.36 1.42 -15.71
CA VAL A 68 -12.34 0.21 -14.90
C VAL A 68 -11.45 -0.83 -15.55
N PHE A 69 -10.49 -1.34 -14.78
CA PHE A 69 -9.55 -2.35 -15.22
C PHE A 69 -9.93 -3.75 -14.72
N LYS A 70 -9.49 -4.77 -15.46
CA LYS A 70 -9.87 -6.18 -15.25
C LYS A 70 -8.70 -7.14 -15.07
N ASP A 71 -7.47 -6.70 -15.33
CA ASP A 71 -6.28 -7.54 -15.19
C ASP A 71 -6.01 -7.83 -13.71
N ILE A 72 -5.64 -9.08 -13.40
CA ILE A 72 -5.12 -9.44 -12.07
C ILE A 72 -3.61 -9.27 -12.13
N VAL A 73 -3.12 -8.18 -11.55
CA VAL A 73 -1.71 -7.78 -11.56
C VAL A 73 -1.30 -7.26 -10.19
N GLY A 74 0.00 -7.22 -9.95
CA GLY A 74 0.60 -6.77 -8.70
C GLY A 74 1.07 -7.93 -7.82
N SER A 75 1.86 -7.58 -6.82
CA SER A 75 2.48 -8.54 -5.90
C SER A 75 1.50 -9.02 -4.83
N ALA A 76 1.51 -10.32 -4.54
CA ALA A 76 0.44 -10.99 -3.78
C ALA A 76 0.07 -10.36 -2.43
N TYR A 77 1.04 -9.84 -1.66
CA TYR A 77 0.77 -9.20 -0.37
C TYR A 77 0.15 -7.79 -0.47
N TYR A 78 0.36 -7.11 -1.60
CA TYR A 78 0.03 -5.69 -1.78
C TYR A 78 -1.18 -5.47 -2.69
N ILE A 79 -1.73 -6.54 -3.27
CA ILE A 79 -2.85 -6.48 -4.20
C ILE A 79 -4.16 -6.13 -3.46
N ALA A 80 -4.95 -5.23 -4.04
CA ALA A 80 -6.25 -4.82 -3.48
C ALA A 80 -7.35 -5.85 -3.77
N PRO A 81 -8.37 -5.99 -2.91
CA PRO A 81 -9.43 -6.99 -3.08
C PRO A 81 -10.23 -6.79 -4.38
N GLU A 82 -10.38 -5.56 -4.86
CA GLU A 82 -11.08 -5.27 -6.11
C GLU A 82 -10.28 -5.61 -7.38
N VAL A 83 -8.95 -5.76 -7.28
CA VAL A 83 -8.13 -6.30 -8.38
C VAL A 83 -8.46 -7.79 -8.59
N LEU A 84 -8.58 -8.55 -7.50
CA LEU A 84 -9.01 -9.95 -7.53
C LEU A 84 -10.44 -10.10 -8.08
N LYS A 85 -11.29 -9.08 -7.86
CA LYS A 85 -12.65 -8.98 -8.43
C LYS A 85 -12.67 -8.41 -9.85
N ARG A 86 -11.51 -8.10 -10.44
CA ARG A 86 -11.35 -7.58 -11.81
C ARG A 86 -12.18 -6.33 -12.09
N ARG A 87 -12.33 -5.46 -11.09
CA ARG A 87 -13.11 -4.23 -11.21
C ARG A 87 -12.50 -3.14 -10.33
N TYR A 88 -11.51 -2.44 -10.84
CA TYR A 88 -10.75 -1.47 -10.05
C TYR A 88 -10.36 -0.21 -10.81
N GLY A 89 -10.04 0.83 -10.06
CA GLY A 89 -9.48 2.11 -10.51
C GLY A 89 -8.19 2.45 -9.73
N PRO A 90 -7.82 3.74 -9.63
CA PRO A 90 -6.57 4.18 -8.99
C PRO A 90 -6.48 3.86 -7.49
N GLU A 91 -7.61 3.57 -6.83
CA GLU A 91 -7.70 3.32 -5.39
C GLU A 91 -6.87 2.10 -4.94
N VAL A 92 -6.50 1.22 -5.88
CA VAL A 92 -5.65 0.04 -5.64
C VAL A 92 -4.26 0.41 -5.13
N ASP A 93 -3.72 1.54 -5.59
CA ASP A 93 -2.41 2.01 -5.14
C ASP A 93 -2.48 2.43 -3.67
N ILE A 94 -3.60 3.01 -3.22
CA ILE A 94 -3.80 3.42 -1.82
C ILE A 94 -3.87 2.20 -0.90
N TRP A 95 -4.49 1.11 -1.35
CA TRP A 95 -4.48 -0.15 -0.63
C TRP A 95 -3.05 -0.66 -0.45
N SER A 96 -2.27 -0.72 -1.53
CA SER A 96 -0.88 -1.16 -1.46
C SER A 96 -0.03 -0.29 -0.51
N VAL A 97 -0.25 1.03 -0.50
CA VAL A 97 0.40 1.93 0.46
C VAL A 97 -0.10 1.68 1.90
N GLY A 98 -1.37 1.36 2.09
CA GLY A 98 -1.91 0.94 3.39
C GLY A 98 -1.24 -0.33 3.93
N VAL A 99 -0.98 -1.31 3.04
CA VAL A 99 -0.24 -2.52 3.39
C VAL A 99 1.19 -2.18 3.79
N MET A 100 1.87 -1.30 3.04
CA MET A 100 3.22 -0.82 3.41
C MET A 100 3.23 -0.12 4.76
N LEU A 101 2.24 0.73 5.05
CA LEU A 101 2.12 1.40 6.35
C LEU A 101 1.93 0.39 7.48
N TYR A 102 1.05 -0.59 7.31
CA TYR A 102 0.83 -1.66 8.28
C TYR A 102 2.15 -2.38 8.60
N ILE A 103 2.91 -2.79 7.57
CA ILE A 103 4.20 -3.47 7.73
C ILE A 103 5.24 -2.56 8.41
N LEU A 104 5.31 -1.28 8.06
CA LEU A 104 6.23 -0.33 8.71
C LEU A 104 5.95 -0.19 10.21
N LEU A 105 4.70 -0.34 10.62
CA LEU A 105 4.23 -0.15 11.99
C LEU A 105 4.40 -1.39 12.87
N CYS A 106 4.15 -2.59 12.34
CA CYS A 106 4.18 -3.84 13.13
C CYS A 106 5.14 -4.92 12.62
N GLY A 107 5.79 -4.72 11.47
CA GLY A 107 6.81 -5.62 10.91
C GLY A 107 6.27 -6.86 10.17
N VAL A 108 4.96 -7.08 10.13
CA VAL A 108 4.32 -8.24 9.47
C VAL A 108 3.23 -7.79 8.51
N PRO A 109 2.92 -8.55 7.43
CA PRO A 109 1.83 -8.19 6.52
C PRO A 109 0.46 -8.36 7.19
N PRO A 110 -0.54 -7.52 6.83
CA PRO A 110 -1.90 -7.61 7.39
C PRO A 110 -2.65 -8.87 6.91
N PHE A 111 -2.27 -9.42 5.77
CA PHE A 111 -2.85 -10.62 5.18
C PHE A 111 -1.72 -11.62 4.90
N TRP A 112 -1.81 -12.81 5.51
CA TRP A 112 -0.80 -13.85 5.40
C TRP A 112 -1.47 -15.22 5.24
N ALA A 113 -0.88 -16.09 4.41
CA ALA A 113 -1.13 -17.53 4.36
C ALA A 113 0.11 -18.27 3.82
N GLU A 114 0.14 -19.61 3.94
CA GLU A 114 1.21 -20.46 3.40
C GLU A 114 1.25 -20.50 1.86
N SER A 115 0.15 -20.11 1.21
CA SER A 115 0.02 -20.11 -0.24
C SER A 115 -0.56 -18.80 -0.73
N GLU A 116 -0.27 -18.45 -1.99
CA GLU A 116 -0.84 -17.28 -2.65
C GLU A 116 -2.38 -17.30 -2.64
N HIS A 117 -2.98 -18.47 -2.91
CA HIS A 117 -4.43 -18.63 -2.83
C HIS A 117 -4.97 -18.33 -1.42
N GLY A 118 -4.24 -18.76 -0.38
CA GLY A 118 -4.58 -18.42 1.00
C GLY A 118 -4.49 -16.92 1.28
N ILE A 119 -3.46 -16.23 0.75
CA ILE A 119 -3.29 -14.78 0.90
C ILE A 119 -4.47 -14.06 0.25
N PHE A 120 -4.86 -14.44 -0.97
CA PHE A 120 -6.00 -13.87 -1.66
C PHE A 120 -7.31 -14.08 -0.89
N ASN A 121 -7.50 -15.27 -0.29
CA ASN A 121 -8.65 -15.52 0.57
C ASN A 121 -8.64 -14.63 1.83
N ALA A 122 -7.48 -14.39 2.44
CA ALA A 122 -7.34 -13.48 3.57
C ALA A 122 -7.66 -12.02 3.19
N ILE A 123 -7.16 -11.55 2.04
CA ILE A 123 -7.46 -10.22 1.48
C ILE A 123 -8.96 -10.06 1.24
N LEU A 124 -9.62 -11.05 0.64
CA LEU A 124 -11.05 -11.01 0.35
C LEU A 124 -11.92 -11.02 1.63
N ARG A 125 -11.46 -11.67 2.70
CA ARG A 125 -12.12 -11.62 4.02
C ARG A 125 -11.96 -10.24 4.67
N GLY A 126 -10.86 -9.54 4.42
CA GLY A 126 -10.62 -8.17 4.89
C GLY A 126 -10.46 -8.03 6.40
N HIS A 127 -10.17 -9.12 7.12
CA HIS A 127 -9.87 -9.05 8.55
C HIS A 127 -8.45 -8.52 8.77
N ILE A 128 -8.32 -7.45 9.55
CA ILE A 128 -7.04 -6.81 9.87
C ILE A 128 -6.89 -6.82 11.39
N ASP A 129 -5.76 -7.32 11.87
CA ASP A 129 -5.44 -7.36 13.29
C ASP A 129 -4.89 -6.00 13.76
N PHE A 130 -5.49 -5.46 14.82
CA PHE A 130 -5.02 -4.25 15.51
C PHE A 130 -4.87 -4.49 17.01
N THR A 131 -4.76 -5.76 17.42
CA THR A 131 -4.79 -6.22 18.80
C THR A 131 -3.51 -6.92 19.23
N SER A 132 -2.85 -7.67 18.33
CA SER A 132 -1.56 -8.29 18.65
C SER A 132 -0.44 -7.24 18.74
N ASP A 133 0.57 -7.52 19.55
CA ASP A 133 1.74 -6.63 19.66
C ASP A 133 2.40 -6.36 18.29
N PRO A 134 2.87 -5.12 18.04
CA PRO A 134 2.90 -3.96 18.94
C PRO A 134 1.64 -3.09 18.89
N TRP A 135 0.56 -3.50 18.20
CA TRP A 135 -0.60 -2.64 17.95
C TRP A 135 -1.20 -1.98 19.19
N PRO A 136 -1.32 -2.62 20.38
CA PRO A 136 -1.81 -1.93 21.57
C PRO A 136 -1.08 -0.63 21.88
N THR A 137 0.22 -0.54 21.56
CA THR A 137 1.08 0.63 21.81
C THR A 137 1.02 1.69 20.70
N ILE A 138 0.54 1.34 19.51
CA ILE A 138 0.48 2.24 18.35
C ILE A 138 -0.66 3.23 18.51
N SER A 139 -0.41 4.49 18.11
CA SER A 139 -1.35 5.58 18.25
C SER A 139 -2.71 5.30 17.59
N PRO A 140 -3.83 5.79 18.18
CA PRO A 140 -5.14 5.69 17.55
C PRO A 140 -5.21 6.32 16.16
N ALA A 141 -4.45 7.39 15.92
CA ALA A 141 -4.39 8.09 14.64
C ALA A 141 -3.73 7.23 13.54
N ALA A 142 -2.63 6.55 13.85
CA ALA A 142 -2.00 5.63 12.91
C ALA A 142 -2.92 4.44 12.56
N LYS A 143 -3.61 3.87 13.57
CA LYS A 143 -4.62 2.82 13.34
C LYS A 143 -5.77 3.30 12.45
N ASP A 144 -6.30 4.49 12.71
CA ASP A 144 -7.37 5.09 11.90
C ASP A 144 -6.93 5.30 10.45
N LEU A 145 -5.72 5.80 10.22
CA LEU A 145 -5.16 5.95 8.89
C LEU A 145 -5.07 4.60 8.16
N VAL A 146 -4.52 3.57 8.81
CA VAL A 146 -4.44 2.22 8.22
C VAL A 146 -5.82 1.67 7.87
N ARG A 147 -6.82 1.81 8.76
CA ARG A 147 -8.20 1.36 8.48
C ARG A 147 -8.80 2.05 7.26
N LYS A 148 -8.57 3.36 7.11
CA LYS A 148 -9.10 4.14 5.99
C LYS A 148 -8.38 3.83 4.67
N MET A 149 -7.10 3.50 4.70
CA MET A 149 -6.35 3.05 3.51
C MET A 149 -6.66 1.60 3.13
N LEU A 150 -6.91 0.73 4.10
CA LEU A 150 -7.27 -0.68 3.90
C LEU A 150 -8.79 -0.92 3.95
N ASN A 151 -9.58 0.09 3.56
CA ASN A 151 -11.02 -0.08 3.42
C ASN A 151 -11.33 -0.96 2.19
N SER A 152 -12.07 -2.05 2.40
CA SER A 152 -12.45 -2.99 1.34
C SER A 152 -13.41 -2.40 0.30
N ASP A 153 -14.14 -1.33 0.64
CA ASP A 153 -14.89 -0.55 -0.34
C ASP A 153 -13.98 0.57 -0.89
N PRO A 154 -13.55 0.48 -2.17
CA PRO A 154 -12.68 1.50 -2.75
C PRO A 154 -13.31 2.90 -2.75
N LYS A 155 -14.65 3.02 -2.74
CA LYS A 155 -15.33 4.32 -2.69
C LYS A 155 -15.24 5.01 -1.33
N GLN A 156 -14.98 4.22 -0.28
CA GLN A 156 -14.80 4.71 1.09
C GLN A 156 -13.32 4.75 1.49
N ARG A 157 -12.43 4.35 0.58
CA ARG A 157 -10.98 4.39 0.76
C ARG A 157 -10.49 5.82 0.53
N LEU A 158 -9.43 6.20 1.25
CA LEU A 158 -8.76 7.47 1.01
C LEU A 158 -8.23 7.56 -0.43
N THR A 159 -8.04 8.79 -0.90
CA THR A 159 -7.25 9.11 -2.09
C THR A 159 -5.85 9.60 -1.68
N ALA A 160 -4.90 9.60 -2.60
CA ALA A 160 -3.54 10.12 -2.37
C ALA A 160 -3.50 11.64 -2.24
#